data_AF-A0A0F9C8Z1-F1
#
_entry.id   AF-A0A0F9C8Z1-F1
#
_cell.length_a   1.000
_cell.length_b   1.000
_cell.length_c   1.000
_cell.angle_alpha   90.00
_cell.angle_beta   90.00
_cell.angle_gamma   90.00
#
_symmetry.space_group_name_H-M   'P 1'
#
loop_
_entity.id
_entity.type
_entity.pdbx_description
1 polymer ?
#
loop_
_entity_poly.entity_id
_entity_poly.type
_entity_poly.pdbx_seq_one_letter_code
_entity_poly.pdbx_strand_id
1 'polypeptide(L)'
;MSTSPTQLTLKALRKQGYRAAVVEKWNHHVKIRQDLFGIIDVLAVGNGETVAVQCTTYSNVSSRVNKIADSDAIDDIRDAGWKVLVHGWRKPKHRWECREVDVS
;
A
#
# COMPACT_ATOMS: atom_id res chain seq x y z
N MET A 1 21.86 -0.51 -1.29
CA MET A 1 20.48 -0.29 -1.76
C MET A 1 19.61 0.01 -0.55
N SER A 2 18.90 1.14 -0.54
CA SER A 2 17.89 1.44 0.50
C SER A 2 16.68 0.53 0.29
N THR A 3 16.17 -0.10 1.37
CA THR A 3 14.94 -0.89 1.29
C THR A 3 13.75 0.06 1.07
N SER A 4 12.95 -0.17 0.04
CA SER A 4 11.80 0.69 -0.24
C SER A 4 10.60 0.35 0.67
N PRO A 5 9.67 1.31 0.90
CA PRO A 5 8.40 1.04 1.59
C PRO A 5 7.65 -0.15 1.00
N THR A 6 7.59 -0.27 -0.33
CA THR A 6 6.96 -1.40 -1.04
C THR A 6 7.58 -2.75 -0.66
N GLN A 7 8.93 -2.84 -0.63
CA GLN A 7 9.63 -4.06 -0.24
C GLN A 7 9.36 -4.44 1.23
N LEU A 8 9.29 -3.44 2.12
CA LEU A 8 8.98 -3.66 3.53
C LEU A 8 7.54 -4.16 3.71
N THR A 9 6.58 -3.54 3.00
CA THR A 9 5.18 -3.97 2.99
C THR A 9 5.02 -5.40 2.49
N LEU A 10 5.64 -5.76 1.36
CA LEU A 10 5.61 -7.14 0.87
C LEU A 10 6.12 -8.13 1.91
N LYS A 11 7.24 -7.80 2.58
CA LYS A 11 7.82 -8.64 3.62
C LYS A 11 6.88 -8.79 4.82
N ALA A 12 6.23 -7.70 5.25
CA ALA A 12 5.30 -7.70 6.36
C ALA A 12 4.06 -8.55 6.06
N LEU A 13 3.39 -8.32 4.93
CA LEU A 13 2.20 -9.06 4.52
C LEU A 13 2.48 -10.55 4.33
N ARG A 14 3.59 -10.91 3.67
CA ARG A 14 3.98 -12.31 3.50
C ARG A 14 4.28 -13.01 4.83
N LYS A 15 4.87 -12.30 5.80
CA LYS A 15 5.08 -12.82 7.15
C LYS A 15 3.76 -13.09 7.88
N GLN A 16 2.71 -12.33 7.57
CA GLN A 16 1.36 -12.49 8.11
C GLN A 16 0.52 -13.56 7.36
N GLY A 17 1.10 -14.26 6.37
CA GLY A 17 0.42 -15.34 5.65
C GLY A 17 -0.27 -14.92 4.34
N TYR A 18 -0.18 -13.65 3.93
CA TYR A 18 -0.77 -13.20 2.67
C TYR A 18 0.12 -13.52 1.47
N ARG A 19 -0.53 -13.80 0.34
CA ARG A 19 0.08 -13.70 -0.99
C ARG A 19 0.02 -12.24 -1.43
N ALA A 20 1.16 -11.55 -1.43
CA ALA A 20 1.27 -10.13 -1.78
C ALA A 20 2.08 -9.89 -3.06
N ALA A 21 1.60 -8.98 -3.91
CA ALA A 21 2.20 -8.58 -5.19
C ALA A 21 2.23 -7.05 -5.34
N VAL A 22 3.28 -6.53 -6.00
CA VAL A 22 3.34 -5.12 -6.39
C VAL A 22 2.45 -4.93 -7.60
N VAL A 23 1.59 -3.93 -7.55
CA VAL A 23 0.72 -3.54 -8.67
C VAL A 23 1.13 -2.20 -9.28
N GLU A 24 2.00 -1.43 -8.60
CA GLU A 24 2.71 -0.30 -9.19
C GLU A 24 3.76 -0.75 -10.22
N LYS A 25 3.68 -0.21 -11.45
CA LYS A 25 4.63 -0.47 -12.53
C LYS A 25 4.97 0.80 -13.30
N TRP A 26 6.21 0.87 -13.79
CA TRP A 26 6.60 1.90 -14.76
C TRP A 26 6.02 1.54 -16.14
N ASN A 27 5.23 2.44 -16.71
CA ASN A 27 4.72 2.30 -18.07
C ASN A 27 5.64 3.06 -19.04
N HIS A 28 6.36 2.32 -19.88
CA HIS A 28 7.31 2.89 -20.84
C HIS A 28 6.67 3.69 -21.97
N HIS A 29 5.41 3.39 -22.35
CA HIS A 29 4.74 4.03 -23.47
C HIS A 29 4.34 5.48 -23.13
N VAL A 30 3.85 5.69 -21.91
CA VAL A 30 3.43 7.00 -21.41
C VAL A 30 4.42 7.62 -20.42
N LYS A 31 5.50 6.90 -20.09
CA LYS A 31 6.60 7.32 -19.21
C LYS A 31 6.14 7.82 -17.84
N ILE A 32 5.20 7.10 -17.23
CA ILE A 32 4.72 7.37 -15.88
C ILE A 32 4.71 6.09 -15.04
N ARG A 33 4.80 6.24 -13.71
CA ARG A 33 4.46 5.15 -12.79
C ARG A 33 2.94 5.08 -12.70
N GLN A 34 2.41 3.87 -12.82
CA GLN A 34 0.99 3.60 -12.68
C GLN A 34 0.83 2.58 -11.56
N ASP A 35 0.04 2.94 -10.56
CA ASP A 35 -0.45 2.08 -9.49
C ASP A 35 -1.87 1.58 -9.85
N LEU A 36 -2.41 0.64 -9.06
CA LEU A 36 -3.76 0.16 -9.29
C LEU A 36 -4.75 1.20 -8.76
N PHE A 37 -5.67 1.61 -9.64
CA PHE A 37 -6.72 2.62 -9.37
C PHE A 37 -6.22 3.97 -8.86
N GLY A 38 -4.94 4.34 -9.07
CA GLY A 38 -4.42 5.62 -8.58
C GLY A 38 -4.02 5.63 -7.10
N ILE A 39 -4.33 4.57 -6.33
CA ILE A 39 -4.25 4.58 -4.86
C ILE A 39 -3.78 3.26 -4.22
N ILE A 40 -3.36 2.27 -5.00
CA ILE A 40 -2.90 0.97 -4.49
C ILE A 40 -1.54 0.60 -5.07
N ASP A 41 -0.51 0.56 -4.22
CA ASP A 41 0.86 0.14 -4.61
C ASP A 41 1.03 -1.39 -4.57
N VAL A 42 0.39 -2.05 -3.59
CA VAL A 42 0.48 -3.50 -3.32
C VAL A 42 -0.91 -4.07 -3.10
N LEU A 43 -1.17 -5.24 -3.69
CA LEU A 43 -2.36 -6.03 -3.41
C LEU A 43 -1.96 -7.33 -2.71
N ALA A 44 -2.71 -7.70 -1.68
CA ALA A 44 -2.54 -8.95 -0.95
C ALA A 44 -3.84 -9.71 -0.82
N VAL A 45 -3.76 -11.03 -0.91
CA VAL A 45 -4.90 -11.95 -0.72
C VAL A 45 -4.51 -13.06 0.25
N GLY A 46 -5.40 -13.40 1.15
CA GLY A 46 -5.15 -14.37 2.22
C GLY A 46 -6.11 -14.15 3.37
N ASN A 47 -6.15 -15.10 4.31
CA ASN A 47 -6.95 -14.97 5.55
C ASN A 47 -8.45 -14.65 5.33
N GLY A 48 -9.01 -14.98 4.16
CA GLY A 48 -10.41 -14.70 3.81
C GLY A 48 -10.70 -13.28 3.32
N GLU A 49 -9.68 -12.44 3.10
CA GLU A 49 -9.84 -11.05 2.68
C GLU A 49 -8.90 -10.66 1.52
N THR A 50 -9.23 -9.54 0.89
CA THR A 50 -8.34 -8.83 -0.05
C THR A 50 -7.89 -7.53 0.60
N VAL A 51 -6.59 -7.28 0.62
CA VAL A 51 -5.98 -6.11 1.26
C VAL A 51 -5.26 -5.28 0.21
N ALA A 52 -5.79 -4.10 -0.05
CA ALA A 52 -5.17 -3.04 -0.85
C ALA A 52 -4.27 -2.18 0.04
N VAL A 53 -3.01 -1.98 -0.35
CA VAL A 53 -2.04 -1.24 0.46
C VAL A 53 -1.36 -0.13 -0.33
N GLN A 54 -1.46 1.09 0.20
CA GLN A 54 -0.61 2.21 -0.21
C GLN A 54 0.64 2.27 0.66
N CYS A 55 1.81 2.24 0.04
CA CYS A 55 3.11 2.19 0.71
C CYS A 55 3.76 3.58 0.71
N THR A 56 4.17 4.07 1.87
CA THR A 56 4.81 5.38 1.96
C THR A 56 5.82 5.46 3.10
N THR A 57 6.53 6.59 3.19
CA THR A 57 7.33 6.92 4.38
C THR A 57 6.40 7.36 5.51
N TYR A 58 6.84 7.17 6.76
CA TYR A 58 6.08 7.53 7.94
C TYR A 58 5.59 9.00 7.93
N SER A 59 6.41 9.93 7.46
CA SER A 59 6.07 11.37 7.36
C SER A 59 4.97 11.67 6.35
N ASN A 60 4.73 10.79 5.38
CA ASN A 60 3.79 11.00 4.28
C ASN A 60 2.46 10.23 4.46
N VAL A 61 2.25 9.58 5.60
CA VAL A 61 1.03 8.80 5.88
C VAL A 61 -0.22 9.65 5.72
N SER A 62 -0.29 10.83 6.36
CA SER A 62 -1.48 11.70 6.29
C SER A 62 -1.80 12.13 4.85
N SER A 63 -0.78 12.43 4.04
CA SER A 63 -0.97 12.78 2.63
C SER A 63 -1.56 11.61 1.82
N ARG A 64 -1.18 10.36 2.12
CA ARG A 64 -1.75 9.18 1.46
C ARG A 64 -3.15 8.85 1.93
N VAL A 65 -3.45 9.05 3.21
CA VAL A 65 -4.83 8.94 3.74
C VAL A 65 -5.74 9.92 3.01
N ASN A 66 -5.36 11.20 2.90
CA ASN A 66 -6.15 12.20 2.19
C ASN A 66 -6.29 11.85 0.70
N LYS A 67 -5.19 11.45 0.03
CA LYS A 67 -5.23 11.02 -1.37
C LYS A 67 -6.23 9.87 -1.61
N ILE A 68 -6.30 8.91 -0.69
CA ILE A 68 -7.26 7.80 -0.76
C ILE A 68 -8.68 8.29 -0.54
N ALA A 69 -8.89 9.16 0.46
CA ALA A 69 -10.19 9.74 0.75
C ALA A 69 -10.76 10.57 -0.42
N ASP A 70 -9.89 11.23 -1.18
CA ASP A 70 -10.27 12.05 -2.35
C ASP A 70 -10.37 11.25 -3.66
N SER A 71 -10.12 9.94 -3.65
CA SER A 71 -10.12 9.10 -4.86
C SER A 71 -11.53 8.67 -5.23
N ASP A 72 -11.84 8.73 -6.53
CA ASP A 72 -13.08 8.18 -7.10
C ASP A 72 -13.23 6.66 -6.93
N ALA A 73 -12.12 5.93 -6.88
CA ALA A 73 -12.12 4.48 -6.73
C ALA A 73 -12.36 3.97 -5.30
N ILE A 74 -12.29 4.81 -4.25
CA ILE A 74 -12.32 4.30 -2.87
C ILE A 74 -13.68 3.72 -2.50
N ASP A 75 -14.77 4.30 -3.00
CA ASP A 75 -16.12 3.81 -2.71
C ASP A 75 -16.36 2.44 -3.37
N ASP A 76 -15.93 2.27 -4.63
CA ASP A 76 -15.99 0.97 -5.32
C ASP A 76 -15.17 -0.12 -4.60
N ILE A 77 -14.00 0.24 -4.06
CA ILE A 77 -13.12 -0.69 -3.32
C ILE A 77 -13.79 -1.13 -2.00
N ARG A 78 -14.44 -0.20 -1.30
CA ARG A 78 -15.19 -0.48 -0.07
C ARG A 78 -16.40 -1.35 -0.33
N ASP A 79 -17.18 -1.03 -1.37
CA ASP A 79 -18.35 -1.81 -1.79
C ASP A 79 -17.96 -3.23 -2.22
N ALA A 80 -16.76 -3.40 -2.79
CA ALA A 80 -16.18 -4.71 -3.10
C ALA A 80 -15.69 -5.49 -1.85
N GLY A 81 -15.76 -4.89 -0.65
CA GLY A 81 -15.38 -5.52 0.61
C GLY A 81 -13.87 -5.68 0.80
N TRP A 82 -13.06 -4.84 0.14
CA TRP A 82 -11.60 -4.90 0.30
C TRP A 82 -11.17 -4.09 1.53
N LYS A 83 -10.19 -4.63 2.26
CA LYS A 83 -9.51 -3.87 3.30
C LYS A 83 -8.53 -2.90 2.67
N VAL A 84 -8.49 -1.65 3.12
CA VAL A 84 -7.60 -0.62 2.57
C VAL A 84 -6.67 -0.11 3.66
N LEU A 85 -5.37 -0.28 3.46
CA LEU A 85 -4.34 0.09 4.43
C LEU A 85 -3.35 1.10 3.85
N VAL A 86 -2.89 2.02 4.71
CA VAL A 86 -1.70 2.82 4.46
C VAL A 86 -0.57 2.30 5.33
N HIS A 87 0.51 1.84 4.70
CA HIS A 87 1.74 1.42 5.38
C HIS A 87 2.79 2.54 5.32
N GLY A 88 3.00 3.20 6.45
CA GLY A 88 4.02 4.22 6.65
C GLY A 88 5.27 3.67 7.32
N TRP A 89 6.39 3.62 6.60
CA TRP A 89 7.63 3.06 7.12
C TRP A 89 8.61 4.12 7.63
N ARG A 90 9.25 3.83 8.77
CA ARG A 90 10.42 4.55 9.27
C ARG A 90 11.44 3.58 9.86
N LYS A 91 12.69 4.02 9.95
CA LYS A 91 13.78 3.25 10.55
C LYS A 91 14.43 4.01 11.71
N PRO A 92 13.74 4.22 12.85
CA PRO A 92 14.36 4.82 14.01
C PRO A 92 15.55 3.98 14.47
N LYS A 93 16.69 4.63 14.67
CA LYS A 93 17.99 3.97 14.95
C LYS A 93 18.33 2.94 13.87
N HIS A 94 18.09 1.66 14.15
CA HIS A 94 18.43 0.55 13.25
C HIS A 94 17.28 -0.43 13.00
N ARG A 95 16.07 -0.16 13.51
CA ARG A 95 14.93 -1.07 13.39
C ARG A 95 13.83 -0.46 12.52
N TRP A 96 13.30 -1.25 11.59
CA TRP A 96 12.15 -0.85 10.79
C TRP A 96 10.87 -0.95 11.61
N GLU A 97 10.05 0.08 11.52
CA GLU A 97 8.72 0.16 12.12
C GLU A 97 7.71 0.53 11.02
N CYS A 98 6.57 -0.14 11.03
CA CYS A 98 5.42 0.20 10.18
C CYS A 98 4.37 0.91 11.05
N ARG A 99 3.88 2.04 10.57
CA ARG A 99 2.60 2.60 10.97
C ARG A 99 1.56 2.13 9.98
N GLU A 100 0.60 1.36 10.44
CA GLU A 100 -0.56 0.94 9.67
C GLU A 100 -1.73 1.87 10.02
N VAL A 101 -2.42 2.36 9.00
CA VAL A 101 -3.68 3.10 9.14
C VAL A 101 -4.71 2.41 8.26
N ASP A 102 -5.78 1.95 8.87
CA ASP A 102 -6.93 1.41 8.18
C ASP A 102 -7.84 2.55 7.70
N VAL A 103 -8.19 2.52 6.42
CA VAL A 103 -9.05 3.50 5.76
C VAL A 103 -10.18 2.82 4.97
N SER A 104 -10.43 1.53 5.23
CA SER A 104 -11.63 0.84 4.75
C SER A 104 -12.90 1.53 5.24
#